data_AF-A0A833H6G4-F1
#
_entry.id   AF-A0A833H6G4-F1
#
_cell.length_a   1.000
_cell.length_b   1.000
_cell.length_c   1.000
_cell.angle_alpha   90.00
_cell.angle_beta   90.00
_cell.angle_gamma   90.00
#
_symmetry.space_group_name_H-M   'P 1'
#
loop_
_entity.id
_entity.type
_entity.pdbx_description
1 polymer ?
#
loop_
_entity_poly.entity_id
_entity_poly.type
_entity_poly.pdbx_seq_one_letter_code
_entity_poly.pdbx_strand_id
1 'polypeptide(L)'
;MPLNLIFIAPGNYTIDDNGIPGDNTSVIRDGTGAVIFTFAHPADSLGFTVSTPGVHLTVNFTDSLGAANFTVGDLTSAGTSPDSITIGNVRTTGLVTLVSNGAITELGGDAGADIIAGQLILSAATGVGSGANAIETQTSFIEAETDTGGINIRNLGPVQIGGLSDQVSGLNVGTSGDINLWAAGSIFLSDETGLETIHGGSSSGNVTLTAAGLTADIIANVNQDSIAAPGGNVVLTAGRDIAFGTAGVDFDNDVRARGSITIDAGRDFVVDGFADIASDGFGAATGGNLVVNAGRNIEVRNLTGSDGSIGAEGTAGADVILTTGVGGALILDAPVPAAVFSSSGDVIVNADRALIAGTSGISANSGQIFLRPAMVGREIDLGSATDAAFALELSDAELDRLFTPTLVIGDDNSGQITVSSALSPANAADMVLRSGDNIFIQAAITTTGSLELRAGENVVLSAAPTFTVGGALSIFVDTLGNDGGIGGVVDLSTATITAASILVNGAGDNDTLTGANNLDQVFHGNGGNDTITSSGEGQYFGDAGNDLILAGPSDGITPEILDGGIGIDTLDTSLFNGNYVINLVTGATNFDYESFVNFE
;
A
#
# COMPACT_ATOMS: atom_id res chain seq x y z
N MET A 1 19.47 -32.62 39.29
CA MET A 1 18.50 -33.70 39.01
C MET A 1 17.18 -33.05 38.67
N PRO A 2 16.48 -33.54 37.64
CA PRO A 2 15.16 -33.05 37.28
C PRO A 2 14.13 -33.34 38.39
N LEU A 3 13.15 -32.45 38.53
CA LEU A 3 12.00 -32.63 39.43
C LEU A 3 10.71 -32.58 38.59
N ASN A 4 9.93 -33.67 38.58
CA ASN A 4 8.64 -33.74 37.90
C ASN A 4 7.55 -34.09 38.92
N LEU A 5 6.49 -33.29 38.95
CA LEU A 5 5.38 -33.41 39.89
C LEU A 5 4.06 -33.63 39.14
N ILE A 6 3.18 -34.45 39.69
CA ILE A 6 1.91 -34.84 39.06
C ILE A 6 0.74 -34.44 39.97
N PHE A 7 -0.21 -33.67 39.43
CA PHE A 7 -1.48 -33.37 40.08
C PHE A 7 -2.49 -34.48 39.80
N ILE A 8 -2.94 -35.13 40.88
CA ILE A 8 -3.81 -36.33 40.82
C ILE A 8 -5.27 -36.06 41.21
N ALA A 9 -5.60 -34.82 41.57
CA ALA A 9 -6.95 -34.42 41.97
C ALA A 9 -7.34 -33.09 41.30
N PRO A 10 -8.60 -32.93 40.85
CA PRO A 10 -9.09 -31.66 40.33
C PRO A 10 -8.96 -30.54 41.37
N GLY A 11 -8.76 -29.32 40.92
CA GLY A 11 -8.66 -28.15 41.78
C GLY A 11 -7.85 -27.01 41.19
N ASN A 12 -7.88 -25.87 41.89
CA ASN A 12 -7.01 -24.73 41.62
C ASN A 12 -5.75 -24.88 42.47
N TYR A 13 -4.59 -24.75 41.86
CA TYR A 13 -3.32 -24.80 42.55
C TYR A 13 -2.46 -23.60 42.20
N THR A 14 -1.75 -23.07 43.19
CA THR A 14 -0.77 -22.00 42.99
C THR A 14 0.63 -22.54 43.24
N ILE A 15 1.55 -22.24 42.34
CA ILE A 15 2.97 -22.52 42.46
C ILE A 15 3.66 -21.17 42.66
N ASP A 16 4.10 -20.91 43.88
CA ASP A 16 4.66 -19.63 44.29
C ASP A 16 5.83 -19.76 45.27
N ASP A 17 6.45 -18.64 45.59
CA ASP A 17 7.53 -18.54 46.57
C ASP A 17 7.07 -18.97 47.98
N ASN A 18 8.00 -19.51 48.76
CA ASN A 18 7.72 -19.90 50.15
C ASN A 18 7.53 -18.69 51.10
N GLY A 19 7.73 -17.46 50.61
CA GLY A 19 7.71 -16.20 51.36
C GLY A 19 9.09 -15.64 51.70
N ILE A 20 10.18 -16.27 51.23
CA ILE A 20 11.57 -15.88 51.44
C ILE A 20 12.27 -15.74 50.08
N PRO A 21 12.28 -14.54 49.50
CA PRO A 21 12.96 -14.31 48.23
C PRO A 21 14.47 -14.59 48.30
N GLY A 22 14.97 -15.31 47.30
CA GLY A 22 16.37 -15.60 47.03
C GLY A 22 16.87 -16.91 47.62
N ASP A 23 16.01 -17.72 48.24
CA ASP A 23 16.39 -19.01 48.83
C ASP A 23 16.20 -20.20 47.86
N ASN A 24 15.71 -19.92 46.65
CA ASN A 24 15.41 -20.89 45.59
C ASN A 24 14.44 -21.98 46.04
N THR A 25 13.49 -21.65 46.91
CA THR A 25 12.50 -22.60 47.44
C THR A 25 11.09 -22.11 47.17
N SER A 26 10.34 -22.93 46.43
CA SER A 26 8.93 -22.68 46.12
C SER A 26 8.01 -23.68 46.80
N VAL A 27 6.73 -23.34 46.84
CA VAL A 27 5.66 -24.17 47.40
C VAL A 27 4.54 -24.35 46.38
N ILE A 28 3.76 -25.42 46.58
CA ILE A 28 2.48 -25.62 45.90
C ILE A 28 1.39 -25.42 46.95
N ARG A 29 0.40 -24.60 46.63
CA ARG A 29 -0.80 -24.36 47.44
C ARG A 29 -2.03 -24.91 46.76
N ASP A 30 -2.96 -25.45 47.55
CA ASP A 30 -4.29 -25.81 47.05
C ASP A 30 -5.23 -24.59 46.96
N GLY A 31 -6.46 -24.80 46.52
CA GLY A 31 -7.47 -23.74 46.35
C GLY A 31 -7.90 -23.06 47.66
N THR A 32 -7.48 -23.56 48.83
CA THR A 32 -7.67 -22.91 50.13
C THR A 32 -6.48 -22.06 50.56
N GLY A 33 -5.37 -22.10 49.79
CA GLY A 33 -4.10 -21.45 50.09
C GLY A 33 -3.17 -22.29 50.98
N ALA A 34 -3.56 -23.52 51.32
CA ALA A 34 -2.76 -24.40 52.16
C ALA A 34 -1.57 -24.97 51.38
N VAL A 35 -0.36 -24.90 51.96
CA VAL A 35 0.84 -25.50 51.36
C VAL A 35 0.73 -27.02 51.40
N ILE A 36 0.71 -27.64 50.23
CA ILE A 36 0.64 -29.10 50.06
C ILE A 36 1.99 -29.72 49.67
N PHE A 37 2.93 -28.91 49.18
CA PHE A 37 4.27 -29.35 48.81
C PHE A 37 5.28 -28.20 48.87
N THR A 38 6.54 -28.51 49.18
CA THR A 38 7.66 -27.55 49.20
C THR A 38 8.84 -28.18 48.47
N PHE A 39 9.51 -27.41 47.61
CA PHE A 39 10.63 -27.91 46.82
C PHE A 39 11.69 -26.83 46.60
N ALA A 40 12.94 -27.27 46.52
CA ALA A 40 14.04 -26.43 46.05
C ALA A 40 14.07 -26.45 44.51
N HIS A 41 14.49 -25.35 43.89
CA HIS A 41 14.60 -25.24 42.44
C HIS A 41 15.67 -26.22 41.93
N PRO A 42 15.32 -27.15 41.01
CA PRO A 42 16.28 -28.06 40.42
C PRO A 42 17.21 -27.30 39.46
N ALA A 43 18.45 -27.77 39.29
CA ALA A 43 19.39 -27.17 38.35
C ALA A 43 19.13 -27.55 36.88
N ASP A 44 18.44 -28.67 36.63
CA ASP A 44 18.29 -29.25 35.28
C ASP A 44 16.91 -28.93 34.67
N SER A 45 15.83 -29.44 35.28
CA SER A 45 14.46 -29.15 34.84
C SER A 45 13.44 -29.28 35.97
N LEU A 46 12.39 -28.47 35.88
CA LEU A 46 11.22 -28.46 36.75
C LEU A 46 9.96 -28.69 35.90
N GLY A 47 9.24 -29.77 36.16
CA GLY A 47 8.07 -30.19 35.39
C GLY A 47 6.82 -30.38 36.24
N PHE A 48 5.67 -29.99 35.69
CA PHE A 48 4.34 -30.21 36.27
C PHE A 48 3.39 -30.83 35.25
N THR A 49 2.80 -31.98 35.57
CA THR A 49 1.78 -32.62 34.73
C THR A 49 0.55 -32.97 35.55
N VAL A 50 -0.52 -33.39 34.89
CA VAL A 50 -1.76 -33.84 35.54
C VAL A 50 -2.06 -35.29 35.18
N SER A 51 -2.88 -35.96 36.00
CA SER A 51 -3.43 -37.28 35.67
C SER A 51 -4.97 -37.31 35.71
N THR A 52 -5.60 -36.15 35.86
CA THR A 52 -7.05 -35.96 35.92
C THR A 52 -7.43 -34.60 35.33
N PRO A 53 -8.58 -34.49 34.64
CA PRO A 53 -9.15 -33.21 34.23
C PRO A 53 -9.53 -32.32 35.43
N GLY A 54 -9.78 -31.04 35.18
CA GLY A 54 -10.25 -30.07 36.18
C GLY A 54 -9.13 -29.47 37.03
N VAL A 55 -7.89 -29.49 36.55
CA VAL A 55 -6.73 -28.89 37.23
C VAL A 55 -6.42 -27.54 36.59
N HIS A 56 -6.41 -26.49 37.39
CA HIS A 56 -6.06 -25.12 36.97
C HIS A 56 -4.82 -24.67 37.75
N LEU A 57 -3.80 -24.20 37.04
CA LEU A 57 -2.52 -23.82 37.65
C LEU A 57 -2.29 -22.33 37.56
N THR A 58 -1.94 -21.70 38.68
CA THR A 58 -1.38 -20.35 38.73
C THR A 58 0.11 -20.45 39.03
N VAL A 59 0.98 -19.93 38.17
CA VAL A 59 2.44 -19.97 38.32
C VAL A 59 2.96 -18.57 38.60
N ASN A 60 3.58 -18.36 39.75
CA ASN A 60 4.06 -17.05 40.19
C ASN A 60 5.33 -17.17 41.04
N PHE A 61 6.44 -17.51 40.41
CA PHE A 61 7.74 -17.59 41.09
C PHE A 61 8.25 -16.20 41.46
N THR A 62 8.77 -16.03 42.67
CA THR A 62 9.59 -14.85 42.97
C THR A 62 11.07 -15.10 42.65
N ASP A 63 11.51 -16.33 42.85
CA ASP A 63 12.88 -16.76 42.65
C ASP A 63 13.14 -17.28 41.24
N SER A 64 14.35 -17.00 40.72
CA SER A 64 14.75 -17.53 39.43
C SER A 64 14.95 -19.04 39.47
N LEU A 65 14.58 -19.72 38.39
CA LEU A 65 14.88 -21.13 38.14
C LEU A 65 16.31 -21.34 37.59
N GLY A 66 17.12 -20.29 37.51
CA GLY A 66 18.48 -20.36 36.99
C GLY A 66 18.51 -20.79 35.52
N ALA A 67 19.22 -21.88 35.22
CA ALA A 67 19.31 -22.44 33.88
C ALA A 67 18.33 -23.60 33.62
N ALA A 68 17.46 -23.90 34.58
CA ALA A 68 16.58 -25.05 34.48
C ALA A 68 15.47 -24.82 33.45
N ASN A 69 15.16 -25.87 32.68
CA ASN A 69 13.96 -25.87 31.85
C ASN A 69 12.72 -25.93 32.74
N PHE A 70 11.66 -25.22 32.37
CA PHE A 70 10.39 -25.23 33.07
C PHE A 70 9.29 -25.74 32.15
N THR A 71 8.59 -26.79 32.58
CA THR A 71 7.56 -27.43 31.76
C THR A 71 6.27 -27.59 32.55
N VAL A 72 5.15 -27.20 31.94
CA VAL A 72 3.80 -27.50 32.42
C VAL A 72 3.06 -28.22 31.30
N GLY A 73 2.50 -29.39 31.59
CA GLY A 73 1.82 -30.24 30.61
C GLY A 73 2.77 -31.00 29.67
N ASP A 74 2.22 -31.50 28.57
CA ASP A 74 2.93 -32.29 27.55
C ASP A 74 2.35 -31.99 26.16
N LEU A 75 3.20 -31.63 25.20
CA LEU A 75 2.81 -31.29 23.83
C LEU A 75 2.16 -32.45 23.08
N THR A 76 2.46 -33.69 23.47
CA THR A 76 2.03 -34.89 22.75
C THR A 76 0.84 -35.60 23.42
N SER A 77 0.45 -35.18 24.62
CA SER A 77 -0.55 -35.88 25.43
C SER A 77 -1.44 -34.90 26.21
N ALA A 78 -2.62 -34.61 25.65
CA ALA A 78 -3.63 -33.75 26.28
C ALA A 78 -4.04 -34.24 27.69
N GLY A 79 -4.02 -35.55 27.93
CA GLY A 79 -4.38 -36.13 29.24
C GLY A 79 -3.39 -35.81 30.37
N THR A 80 -2.22 -35.25 30.04
CA THR A 80 -1.17 -34.84 30.99
C THR A 80 -1.05 -33.32 31.15
N SER A 81 -1.89 -32.55 30.45
CA SER A 81 -1.92 -31.09 30.49
C SER A 81 -3.08 -30.57 31.35
N PRO A 82 -2.88 -29.51 32.15
CA PRO A 82 -3.94 -28.87 32.93
C PRO A 82 -5.02 -28.24 32.03
N ASP A 83 -6.18 -27.94 32.60
CA ASP A 83 -7.30 -27.29 31.91
C ASP A 83 -7.03 -25.79 31.69
N SER A 84 -6.24 -25.15 32.55
CA SER A 84 -5.79 -23.77 32.33
C SER A 84 -4.48 -23.48 33.05
N ILE A 85 -3.75 -22.50 32.50
CA ILE A 85 -2.55 -21.94 33.13
C ILE A 85 -2.73 -20.41 33.23
N THR A 86 -2.46 -19.87 34.41
CA THR A 86 -2.38 -18.44 34.66
C THR A 86 -0.96 -18.11 35.11
N ILE A 87 -0.25 -17.26 34.37
CA ILE A 87 1.16 -16.92 34.58
C ILE A 87 1.26 -15.55 35.20
N GLY A 88 1.89 -15.45 36.37
CA GLY A 88 2.31 -14.16 36.95
C GLY A 88 3.80 -13.93 36.85
N ASN A 89 4.63 -14.95 37.13
CA ASN A 89 6.06 -14.79 36.97
C ASN A 89 6.81 -16.12 36.80
N VAL A 90 7.69 -16.16 35.81
CA VAL A 90 8.67 -17.21 35.57
C VAL A 90 9.96 -16.57 35.08
N ARG A 91 11.08 -16.84 35.76
CA ARG A 91 12.40 -16.35 35.35
C ARG A 91 13.43 -17.48 35.24
N THR A 92 13.85 -17.80 34.03
CA THR A 92 14.89 -18.79 33.73
C THR A 92 15.74 -18.34 32.52
N THR A 93 16.92 -18.92 32.33
CA THR A 93 17.64 -18.85 31.04
C THR A 93 17.42 -20.10 30.19
N GLY A 94 16.73 -21.11 30.72
CA GLY A 94 16.37 -22.32 29.99
C GLY A 94 15.14 -22.14 29.10
N LEU A 95 14.64 -23.27 28.59
CA LEU A 95 13.39 -23.37 27.84
C LEU A 95 12.19 -23.37 28.79
N VAL A 96 11.17 -22.58 28.47
CA VAL A 96 9.84 -22.66 29.06
C VAL A 96 8.88 -23.32 28.08
N THR A 97 8.18 -24.36 28.51
CA THR A 97 7.12 -25.03 27.73
C THR A 97 5.83 -25.07 28.55
N LEU A 98 4.77 -24.42 28.06
CA LEU A 98 3.48 -24.39 28.74
C LEU A 98 2.42 -24.99 27.81
N VAL A 99 1.75 -26.04 28.28
CA VAL A 99 0.71 -26.76 27.53
C VAL A 99 -0.58 -26.81 28.35
N SER A 100 -1.69 -26.38 27.75
CA SER A 100 -2.99 -26.26 28.39
C SER A 100 -4.11 -26.79 27.49
N ASN A 101 -5.05 -27.54 28.06
CA ASN A 101 -6.27 -27.97 27.36
C ASN A 101 -7.31 -26.84 27.24
N GLY A 102 -7.04 -25.67 27.81
CA GLY A 102 -7.84 -24.46 27.69
C GLY A 102 -6.94 -23.28 27.32
N ALA A 103 -6.93 -22.23 28.14
CA ALA A 103 -6.14 -21.02 27.87
C ALA A 103 -4.84 -20.97 28.69
N ILE A 104 -3.88 -20.17 28.21
CA ILE A 104 -2.74 -19.65 28.97
C ILE A 104 -2.93 -18.14 29.09
N THR A 105 -3.03 -17.62 30.31
CA THR A 105 -3.40 -16.21 30.57
C THR A 105 -2.45 -15.54 31.55
N GLU A 106 -2.37 -14.22 31.55
CA GLU A 106 -1.58 -13.44 32.52
C GLU A 106 -2.29 -13.28 33.87
N LEU A 107 -1.52 -13.27 34.96
CA LEU A 107 -1.94 -12.96 36.32
C LEU A 107 -1.83 -11.45 36.58
N GLY A 108 -2.86 -10.71 36.15
CA GLY A 108 -3.03 -9.30 36.50
C GLY A 108 -2.29 -8.36 35.55
N GLY A 109 -3.03 -7.80 34.58
CA GLY A 109 -2.51 -6.94 33.51
C GLY A 109 -1.58 -5.83 33.96
N ASP A 110 -0.28 -6.03 33.75
CA ASP A 110 0.73 -5.00 33.84
C ASP A 110 1.57 -4.90 32.54
N ALA A 111 2.79 -4.36 32.60
CA ALA A 111 3.61 -4.14 31.40
C ALA A 111 5.03 -4.72 31.53
N GLY A 112 5.34 -5.32 32.68
CA GLY A 112 6.58 -6.04 32.96
C GLY A 112 6.51 -7.46 32.41
N ALA A 113 7.67 -8.08 32.17
CA ALA A 113 7.70 -9.46 31.68
C ALA A 113 7.23 -10.45 32.75
N ASP A 114 6.18 -11.19 32.43
CA ASP A 114 5.72 -12.35 33.20
C ASP A 114 6.64 -13.55 32.95
N ILE A 115 7.12 -13.72 31.72
CA ILE A 115 8.01 -14.82 31.36
C ILE A 115 9.34 -14.25 30.85
N ILE A 116 10.40 -14.48 31.61
CA ILE A 116 11.77 -14.23 31.18
C ILE A 116 12.42 -15.60 30.96
N ALA A 117 12.73 -15.93 29.72
CA ALA A 117 13.22 -17.25 29.31
C ALA A 117 14.28 -17.13 28.22
N GLY A 118 15.10 -18.18 28.02
CA GLY A 118 15.96 -18.25 26.84
C GLY A 118 15.17 -18.56 25.57
N GLN A 119 14.17 -19.43 25.72
CA GLN A 119 13.28 -19.93 24.66
C GLN A 119 11.89 -20.17 25.26
N LEU A 120 10.84 -20.05 24.45
CA LEU A 120 9.46 -20.18 24.90
C LEU A 120 8.60 -20.96 23.91
N ILE A 121 7.92 -22.00 24.38
CA ILE A 121 6.91 -22.76 23.64
C ILE A 121 5.58 -22.70 24.41
N LEU A 122 4.51 -22.32 23.72
CA LEU A 122 3.16 -22.22 24.29
C LEU A 122 2.19 -23.06 23.44
N SER A 123 1.37 -23.92 24.05
CA SER A 123 0.34 -24.67 23.33
C SER A 123 -0.94 -24.65 24.16
N ALA A 124 -2.02 -24.09 23.61
CA ALA A 124 -3.27 -23.89 24.35
C ALA A 124 -4.49 -24.10 23.44
N ALA A 125 -5.52 -24.81 23.89
CA ALA A 125 -6.71 -25.01 23.05
C ALA A 125 -7.49 -23.71 22.74
N THR A 126 -7.61 -22.79 23.71
CA THR A 126 -8.55 -21.64 23.64
C THR A 126 -7.91 -20.27 23.89
N GLY A 127 -6.61 -20.13 23.63
CA GLY A 127 -5.94 -18.83 23.62
C GLY A 127 -4.62 -18.79 24.38
N VAL A 128 -3.68 -18.01 23.88
CA VAL A 128 -2.47 -17.57 24.58
C VAL A 128 -2.57 -16.07 24.77
N GLY A 129 -2.56 -15.62 26.03
CA GLY A 129 -3.00 -14.27 26.36
C GLY A 129 -4.51 -14.11 26.15
N SER A 130 -4.97 -12.87 26.12
CA SER A 130 -6.35 -12.50 25.83
C SER A 130 -6.38 -11.29 24.91
N GLY A 131 -7.51 -11.02 24.24
CA GLY A 131 -7.62 -9.82 23.40
C GLY A 131 -7.44 -8.49 24.16
N ALA A 132 -7.58 -8.48 25.48
CA ALA A 132 -7.40 -7.29 26.32
C ALA A 132 -6.02 -7.21 26.99
N ASN A 133 -5.27 -8.31 27.03
CA ASN A 133 -4.07 -8.45 27.84
C ASN A 133 -3.15 -9.50 27.23
N ALA A 134 -1.93 -9.12 26.88
CA ALA A 134 -0.98 -10.04 26.27
C ALA A 134 -0.40 -11.00 27.33
N ILE A 135 0.51 -11.88 26.91
CA ILE A 135 1.53 -12.40 27.83
C ILE A 135 2.80 -11.58 27.58
N GLU A 136 3.29 -10.89 28.60
CA GLU A 136 4.53 -10.13 28.52
C GLU A 136 5.72 -11.08 28.67
N THR A 137 6.61 -11.02 27.69
CA THR A 137 7.74 -11.95 27.59
C THR A 137 9.05 -11.19 27.43
N GLN A 138 10.15 -11.83 27.82
CA GLN A 138 11.49 -11.45 27.44
C GLN A 138 12.25 -12.72 27.07
N THR A 139 12.21 -13.06 25.79
CA THR A 139 12.84 -14.26 25.21
C THR A 139 13.40 -13.96 23.83
N SER A 140 14.38 -14.76 23.40
CA SER A 140 14.96 -14.66 22.06
C SER A 140 14.20 -15.48 21.03
N PHE A 141 13.46 -16.51 21.45
CA PHE A 141 12.74 -17.43 20.57
C PHE A 141 11.35 -17.71 21.11
N ILE A 142 10.34 -17.75 20.23
CA ILE A 142 8.95 -18.06 20.55
C ILE A 142 8.37 -19.01 19.51
N GLU A 143 7.66 -20.02 19.99
CA GLU A 143 6.64 -20.77 19.26
C GLU A 143 5.35 -20.78 20.08
N ALA A 144 4.20 -20.63 19.42
CA ALA A 144 2.91 -20.70 20.09
C ALA A 144 1.81 -21.24 19.16
N GLU A 145 0.94 -22.10 19.69
CA GLU A 145 -0.22 -22.58 18.96
C GLU A 145 -1.52 -22.50 19.77
N THR A 146 -2.63 -22.28 19.05
CA THR A 146 -3.99 -22.45 19.56
C THR A 146 -4.96 -22.99 18.52
N ASP A 147 -6.07 -23.61 18.94
CA ASP A 147 -7.18 -23.90 18.02
C ASP A 147 -8.13 -22.69 17.93
N THR A 148 -8.49 -22.12 19.09
CA THR A 148 -9.32 -20.92 19.17
C THR A 148 -8.76 -19.91 20.17
N GLY A 149 -9.31 -18.68 20.17
CA GLY A 149 -8.99 -17.65 21.16
C GLY A 149 -7.81 -16.75 20.80
N GLY A 150 -6.98 -17.17 19.83
CA GLY A 150 -5.89 -16.37 19.29
C GLY A 150 -4.62 -16.39 20.14
N ILE A 151 -3.63 -15.62 19.71
CA ILE A 151 -2.33 -15.49 20.37
C ILE A 151 -2.07 -13.99 20.56
N ASN A 152 -1.87 -13.54 21.80
CA ASN A 152 -1.50 -12.16 22.11
C ASN A 152 -0.24 -12.14 22.99
N ILE A 153 0.88 -11.72 22.42
CA ILE A 153 2.20 -11.76 23.06
C ILE A 153 2.89 -10.40 22.91
N ARG A 154 3.51 -9.94 24.00
CA ARG A 154 4.32 -8.73 24.02
C ARG A 154 5.74 -9.05 24.47
N ASN A 155 6.70 -9.12 23.54
CA ASN A 155 8.11 -9.39 23.86
C ASN A 155 8.91 -8.09 24.06
N LEU A 156 9.65 -7.99 25.16
CA LEU A 156 10.42 -6.79 25.55
C LEU A 156 11.80 -6.71 24.87
N GLY A 157 12.02 -7.44 23.77
CA GLY A 157 13.25 -7.43 22.99
C GLY A 157 13.04 -7.91 21.56
N PRO A 158 14.12 -8.09 20.78
CA PRO A 158 14.04 -8.78 19.49
C PRO A 158 13.64 -10.25 19.71
N VAL A 159 12.98 -10.84 18.72
CA VAL A 159 12.47 -12.21 18.81
C VAL A 159 12.58 -12.93 17.47
N GLN A 160 12.94 -14.20 17.54
CA GLN A 160 12.80 -15.14 16.44
C GLN A 160 11.53 -15.98 16.65
N ILE A 161 10.75 -16.15 15.60
CA ILE A 161 9.62 -17.07 15.56
C ILE A 161 10.08 -18.37 14.90
N GLY A 162 9.86 -19.48 15.60
CA GLY A 162 10.17 -20.82 15.10
C GLY A 162 11.58 -21.34 15.40
N GLY A 163 11.78 -22.61 15.04
CA GLY A 163 13.05 -23.33 15.17
C GLY A 163 13.32 -23.93 16.55
N LEU A 164 12.28 -24.14 17.37
CA LEU A 164 12.36 -24.77 18.69
C LEU A 164 11.78 -26.20 18.69
N SER A 165 10.64 -26.45 18.04
CA SER A 165 9.97 -27.75 18.08
C SER A 165 9.15 -28.10 16.83
N ASP A 166 9.32 -29.32 16.33
CA ASP A 166 8.45 -29.88 15.27
C ASP A 166 6.99 -30.11 15.72
N GLN A 167 6.67 -29.93 17.02
CA GLN A 167 5.31 -30.06 17.53
C GLN A 167 4.53 -28.75 17.49
N VAL A 168 5.21 -27.60 17.46
CA VAL A 168 4.59 -26.27 17.44
C VAL A 168 5.30 -25.43 16.39
N SER A 169 4.73 -25.34 15.19
CA SER A 169 5.35 -24.58 14.10
C SER A 169 5.03 -23.09 14.22
N GLY A 170 6.05 -22.27 14.48
CA GLY A 170 5.95 -20.81 14.52
C GLY A 170 4.83 -20.26 15.41
N LEU A 171 4.00 -19.36 14.88
CA LEU A 171 2.78 -18.87 15.55
C LEU A 171 1.53 -19.34 14.79
N ASN A 172 0.70 -20.18 15.41
CA ASN A 172 -0.41 -20.83 14.72
C ASN A 172 -1.74 -20.71 15.48
N VAL A 173 -2.77 -20.21 14.79
CA VAL A 173 -4.17 -20.32 15.21
C VAL A 173 -4.90 -21.19 14.18
N GLY A 174 -5.45 -22.33 14.60
CA GLY A 174 -6.10 -23.28 13.68
C GLY A 174 -7.45 -22.80 13.15
N THR A 175 -8.38 -22.49 14.06
CA THR A 175 -9.77 -22.21 13.71
C THR A 175 -10.14 -20.73 13.80
N SER A 176 -9.99 -20.10 14.97
CA SER A 176 -10.46 -18.73 15.15
C SER A 176 -9.72 -17.93 16.22
N GLY A 177 -9.35 -16.69 15.92
CA GLY A 177 -8.72 -15.76 16.85
C GLY A 177 -7.55 -15.06 16.18
N ASP A 178 -7.29 -13.84 16.62
CA ASP A 178 -6.23 -13.02 16.04
C ASP A 178 -4.87 -13.39 16.63
N ILE A 179 -3.82 -13.23 15.82
CA ILE A 179 -2.43 -13.24 16.27
C ILE A 179 -1.97 -11.79 16.40
N ASN A 180 -1.59 -11.39 17.60
CA ASN A 180 -1.01 -10.09 17.91
C ASN A 180 0.36 -10.31 18.55
N LEU A 181 1.42 -9.96 17.84
CA LEU A 181 2.79 -9.99 18.34
C LEU A 181 3.36 -8.58 18.33
N TRP A 182 3.71 -8.09 19.51
CA TRP A 182 4.50 -6.88 19.67
C TRP A 182 5.90 -7.23 20.18
N ALA A 183 6.95 -6.71 19.56
CA ALA A 183 8.33 -6.88 19.98
C ALA A 183 9.02 -5.52 20.13
N ALA A 184 9.76 -5.28 21.21
CA ALA A 184 10.56 -4.05 21.38
C ALA A 184 11.83 -3.99 20.50
N GLY A 185 12.00 -4.96 19.59
CA GLY A 185 13.12 -5.07 18.66
C GLY A 185 12.66 -5.77 17.39
N SER A 186 13.62 -6.21 16.56
CA SER A 186 13.31 -6.90 15.30
C SER A 186 12.59 -8.24 15.52
N ILE A 187 11.73 -8.60 14.58
CA ILE A 187 11.06 -9.90 14.48
C ILE A 187 11.69 -10.65 13.31
N PHE A 188 12.16 -11.87 13.57
CA PHE A 188 12.67 -12.79 12.55
C PHE A 188 11.69 -13.94 12.36
N LEU A 189 11.26 -14.17 11.12
CA LEU A 189 10.40 -15.30 10.75
C LEU A 189 11.31 -16.42 10.25
N SER A 190 11.53 -17.43 11.11
CA SER A 190 12.59 -18.43 10.96
C SER A 190 12.10 -19.86 11.12
N ASP A 191 10.79 -20.12 11.02
CA ASP A 191 10.28 -21.47 11.13
C ASP A 191 10.44 -22.21 9.80
N GLU A 192 11.15 -23.33 9.83
CA GLU A 192 11.33 -24.25 8.69
C GLU A 192 10.41 -25.48 8.82
N THR A 193 9.43 -25.43 9.73
CA THR A 193 8.47 -26.50 9.96
C THR A 193 7.07 -26.02 9.60
N GLY A 194 6.14 -26.96 9.37
CA GLY A 194 4.81 -26.59 8.92
C GLY A 194 4.76 -26.07 7.49
N LEU A 195 3.69 -25.32 7.18
CA LEU A 195 3.47 -24.71 5.86
C LEU A 195 3.95 -23.27 5.83
N GLU A 196 3.67 -22.50 6.89
CA GLU A 196 4.05 -21.10 7.03
C GLU A 196 4.62 -20.81 8.43
N THR A 197 5.45 -19.77 8.58
CA THR A 197 5.95 -19.35 9.93
C THR A 197 4.83 -18.78 10.81
N ILE A 198 3.84 -18.11 10.23
CA ILE A 198 2.69 -17.58 10.97
C ILE A 198 1.40 -17.92 10.23
N HIS A 199 0.49 -18.59 10.92
CA HIS A 199 -0.81 -19.02 10.37
C HIS A 199 -1.96 -18.51 11.24
N GLY A 200 -2.76 -17.56 10.71
CA GLY A 200 -3.97 -17.05 11.34
C GLY A 200 -5.17 -17.99 11.20
N GLY A 201 -6.16 -17.84 12.09
CA GLY A 201 -7.34 -18.72 12.14
C GLY A 201 -8.12 -18.80 10.81
N SER A 202 -8.47 -20.02 10.41
CA SER A 202 -9.16 -20.32 9.15
C SER A 202 -10.58 -19.74 9.02
N SER A 203 -11.30 -19.56 10.14
CA SER A 203 -12.64 -18.95 10.16
C SER A 203 -12.61 -17.45 10.48
N SER A 204 -11.63 -17.03 11.29
CA SER A 204 -11.30 -15.64 11.58
C SER A 204 -9.89 -15.59 12.15
N GLY A 205 -9.07 -14.63 11.74
CA GLY A 205 -7.76 -14.48 12.37
C GLY A 205 -6.92 -13.47 11.65
N ASN A 206 -6.99 -12.22 12.11
CA ASN A 206 -6.04 -11.21 11.68
C ASN A 206 -4.66 -11.57 12.22
N VAL A 207 -3.62 -11.23 11.46
CA VAL A 207 -2.23 -11.32 11.90
C VAL A 207 -1.67 -9.90 12.00
N THR A 208 -1.27 -9.50 13.20
CA THR A 208 -0.66 -8.19 13.48
C THR A 208 0.73 -8.40 14.07
N LEU A 209 1.76 -7.93 13.37
CA LEU A 209 3.14 -7.93 13.85
C LEU A 209 3.64 -6.50 14.01
N THR A 210 4.22 -6.18 15.17
CA THR A 210 4.83 -4.87 15.43
C THR A 210 6.25 -5.04 15.94
N ALA A 211 7.24 -4.72 15.10
CA ALA A 211 8.65 -4.57 15.48
C ALA A 211 8.91 -3.12 15.91
N ALA A 212 8.74 -2.85 17.20
CA ALA A 212 8.81 -1.53 17.80
C ALA A 212 10.25 -1.11 18.12
N GLY A 213 10.75 -0.12 17.40
CA GLY A 213 12.06 0.49 17.65
C GLY A 213 12.60 1.09 16.36
N LEU A 214 13.32 2.21 16.44
CA LEU A 214 13.80 2.95 15.25
C LEU A 214 14.74 2.16 14.33
N THR A 215 15.24 1.02 14.80
CA THR A 215 16.10 0.10 14.03
C THR A 215 15.52 -1.31 13.97
N ALA A 216 14.26 -1.48 14.39
CA ALA A 216 13.59 -2.76 14.45
C ALA A 216 12.99 -3.08 13.07
N ASP A 217 13.22 -4.31 12.64
CA ASP A 217 12.79 -4.80 11.33
C ASP A 217 11.87 -6.01 11.48
N ILE A 218 11.12 -6.33 10.42
CA ILE A 218 10.50 -7.65 10.24
C ILE A 218 11.21 -8.31 9.06
N ILE A 219 11.82 -9.47 9.29
CA ILE A 219 12.64 -10.15 8.28
C ILE A 219 12.27 -11.63 8.23
N ALA A 220 11.87 -12.12 7.06
CA ALA A 220 11.83 -13.55 6.79
C ALA A 220 13.22 -14.04 6.36
N ASN A 221 13.77 -15.02 7.07
CA ASN A 221 15.17 -15.43 6.91
C ASN A 221 15.37 -16.92 6.62
N VAL A 222 14.29 -17.64 6.31
CA VAL A 222 14.27 -19.04 5.89
C VAL A 222 13.49 -19.17 4.58
N ASN A 223 13.60 -20.28 3.86
CA ASN A 223 12.87 -20.48 2.61
C ASN A 223 11.53 -21.20 2.87
N GLN A 224 10.51 -20.43 3.24
CA GLN A 224 9.17 -20.89 3.62
C GLN A 224 8.19 -19.72 3.51
N ASP A 225 6.93 -20.00 3.16
CA ASP A 225 5.83 -19.04 3.31
C ASP A 225 5.90 -18.38 4.70
N SER A 226 5.81 -17.06 4.72
CA SER A 226 6.02 -16.31 5.95
C SER A 226 4.74 -16.17 6.76
N ILE A 227 3.64 -15.74 6.12
CA ILE A 227 2.40 -15.39 6.80
C ILE A 227 1.19 -15.79 5.96
N ALA A 228 0.27 -16.57 6.55
CA ALA A 228 -1.05 -16.84 6.00
C ALA A 228 -2.15 -16.37 6.95
N ALA A 229 -3.10 -15.56 6.47
CA ALA A 229 -4.30 -15.14 7.21
C ALA A 229 -5.59 -15.56 6.47
N PRO A 230 -5.91 -16.88 6.39
CA PRO A 230 -7.04 -17.41 5.63
C PRO A 230 -8.43 -16.94 6.11
N GLY A 231 -8.53 -16.44 7.34
CA GLY A 231 -9.75 -15.86 7.90
C GLY A 231 -9.69 -14.36 8.18
N GLY A 232 -8.63 -13.65 7.78
CA GLY A 232 -8.42 -12.28 8.24
C GLY A 232 -7.54 -11.40 7.36
N ASN A 233 -7.12 -10.28 7.95
CA ASN A 233 -6.18 -9.31 7.37
C ASN A 233 -4.76 -9.55 7.91
N VAL A 234 -3.77 -8.97 7.24
CA VAL A 234 -2.39 -8.91 7.74
C VAL A 234 -2.00 -7.44 7.96
N VAL A 235 -1.42 -7.13 9.11
CA VAL A 235 -0.87 -5.80 9.43
C VAL A 235 0.56 -5.96 9.94
N LEU A 236 1.50 -5.34 9.24
CA LEU A 236 2.93 -5.38 9.59
C LEU A 236 3.43 -3.97 9.85
N THR A 237 4.07 -3.76 10.99
CA THR A 237 4.67 -2.46 11.32
C THR A 237 6.10 -2.66 11.82
N ALA A 238 7.06 -1.98 11.21
CA ALA A 238 8.46 -1.98 11.65
C ALA A 238 8.99 -0.55 11.74
N GLY A 239 9.77 -0.26 12.77
CA GLY A 239 10.35 1.07 12.90
C GLY A 239 11.47 1.37 11.89
N ARG A 240 11.96 0.36 11.15
CA ARG A 240 12.91 0.53 10.05
C ARG A 240 12.50 -0.25 8.80
N ASP A 241 12.87 -1.53 8.66
CA ASP A 241 12.65 -2.25 7.40
C ASP A 241 11.67 -3.43 7.53
N ILE A 242 10.97 -3.74 6.46
CA ILE A 242 10.22 -5.00 6.31
C ILE A 242 10.72 -5.68 5.04
N ALA A 243 11.19 -6.92 5.14
CA ALA A 243 11.85 -7.62 4.03
C ALA A 243 11.48 -9.10 3.93
N PHE A 244 11.10 -9.52 2.72
CA PHE A 244 10.74 -10.89 2.35
C PHE A 244 11.57 -11.35 1.14
N GLY A 245 12.05 -12.60 1.15
CA GLY A 245 12.81 -13.18 0.03
C GLY A 245 14.26 -12.68 -0.10
N THR A 246 14.71 -11.79 0.79
CA THR A 246 16.02 -11.12 0.70
C THR A 246 17.18 -11.90 1.33
N ALA A 247 16.88 -12.91 2.17
CA ALA A 247 17.89 -13.59 2.99
C ALA A 247 18.66 -14.70 2.25
N GLY A 248 18.15 -15.15 1.11
CA GLY A 248 18.76 -16.21 0.29
C GLY A 248 18.17 -16.28 -1.10
N VAL A 249 18.78 -17.10 -1.95
CA VAL A 249 18.37 -17.25 -3.36
C VAL A 249 17.02 -17.94 -3.44
N ASP A 250 16.11 -17.39 -4.25
CA ASP A 250 14.80 -17.95 -4.55
C ASP A 250 13.99 -18.27 -3.27
N PHE A 251 14.14 -17.45 -2.22
CA PHE A 251 13.37 -17.61 -1.00
C PHE A 251 11.90 -17.24 -1.24
N ASP A 252 11.00 -18.16 -0.90
CA ASP A 252 9.56 -18.16 -1.15
C ASP A 252 8.82 -17.63 0.09
N ASN A 253 9.07 -16.37 0.44
CA ASN A 253 8.61 -15.78 1.70
C ASN A 253 7.25 -15.08 1.58
N ASP A 254 6.24 -15.88 1.26
CA ASP A 254 4.94 -15.36 0.91
C ASP A 254 4.16 -14.77 2.10
N VAL A 255 3.38 -13.73 1.81
CA VAL A 255 2.40 -13.15 2.71
C VAL A 255 1.05 -13.14 2.02
N ARG A 256 0.10 -13.93 2.53
CA ARG A 256 -1.25 -14.04 1.96
C ARG A 256 -2.32 -13.68 2.99
N ALA A 257 -3.29 -12.87 2.60
CA ALA A 257 -4.45 -12.54 3.42
C ALA A 257 -5.77 -12.81 2.69
N ARG A 258 -6.81 -13.24 3.42
CA ARG A 258 -8.16 -13.31 2.85
C ARG A 258 -8.76 -11.93 2.65
N GLY A 259 -8.44 -11.00 3.54
CA GLY A 259 -8.82 -9.60 3.46
C GLY A 259 -7.69 -8.74 2.93
N SER A 260 -7.50 -7.59 3.58
CA SER A 260 -6.47 -6.61 3.23
C SER A 260 -5.10 -6.97 3.82
N ILE A 261 -4.05 -6.45 3.19
CA ILE A 261 -2.70 -6.41 3.74
C ILE A 261 -2.31 -4.95 3.94
N THR A 262 -1.80 -4.60 5.11
CA THR A 262 -1.24 -3.27 5.41
C THR A 262 0.18 -3.40 5.93
N ILE A 263 1.11 -2.67 5.33
CA ILE A 263 2.54 -2.72 5.64
C ILE A 263 3.03 -1.29 5.89
N ASP A 264 3.56 -1.06 7.08
CA ASP A 264 4.14 0.22 7.51
C ASP A 264 5.61 0.04 7.90
N ALA A 265 6.51 0.36 6.98
CA ALA A 265 7.96 0.33 7.20
C ALA A 265 8.49 1.75 7.46
N GLY A 266 9.21 1.94 8.57
CA GLY A 266 9.81 3.23 8.91
C GLY A 266 10.86 3.74 7.89
N ARG A 267 11.38 2.84 7.03
CA ARG A 267 12.35 3.14 5.99
C ARG A 267 12.04 2.39 4.69
N ASP A 268 12.35 1.11 4.57
CA ASP A 268 12.17 0.37 3.30
C ASP A 268 11.25 -0.82 3.45
N PHE A 269 10.47 -1.06 2.40
CA PHE A 269 9.79 -2.33 2.18
C PHE A 269 10.42 -3.03 0.97
N VAL A 270 10.85 -4.28 1.15
CA VAL A 270 11.56 -5.05 0.12
C VAL A 270 10.96 -6.44 -0.05
N VAL A 271 10.66 -6.79 -1.29
CA VAL A 271 10.30 -8.13 -1.75
C VAL A 271 11.32 -8.54 -2.82
N ASP A 272 11.83 -9.77 -2.73
CA ASP A 272 12.80 -10.35 -3.69
C ASP A 272 12.62 -11.87 -3.70
N GLY A 273 13.51 -12.62 -4.34
CA GLY A 273 13.43 -14.06 -4.35
C GLY A 273 12.23 -14.53 -5.17
N PHE A 274 11.47 -15.47 -4.60
CA PHE A 274 10.16 -15.89 -5.08
C PHE A 274 9.04 -15.41 -4.16
N ALA A 275 9.32 -14.48 -3.24
CA ALA A 275 8.33 -14.02 -2.27
C ALA A 275 7.22 -13.21 -2.93
N ASP A 276 5.98 -13.55 -2.62
CA ASP A 276 4.78 -12.87 -3.08
C ASP A 276 3.96 -12.27 -1.92
N ILE A 277 3.41 -11.09 -2.16
CA ILE A 277 2.53 -10.40 -1.20
C ILE A 277 1.14 -10.26 -1.83
N ALA A 278 0.20 -11.08 -1.40
CA ALA A 278 -1.11 -11.20 -2.02
C ALA A 278 -2.26 -10.93 -1.04
N SER A 279 -2.87 -9.76 -1.20
CA SER A 279 -4.17 -9.47 -0.56
C SER A 279 -5.31 -10.15 -1.33
N ASP A 280 -6.37 -10.52 -0.60
CA ASP A 280 -7.47 -11.34 -1.12
C ASP A 280 -7.02 -12.67 -1.77
N GLY A 281 -5.85 -13.18 -1.36
CA GLY A 281 -5.14 -14.32 -1.95
C GLY A 281 -5.69 -15.71 -1.62
N PHE A 282 -6.92 -15.80 -1.10
CA PHE A 282 -7.61 -17.07 -0.80
C PHE A 282 -8.87 -17.28 -1.65
N GLY A 283 -9.00 -16.53 -2.76
CA GLY A 283 -10.09 -16.70 -3.73
C GLY A 283 -11.48 -16.35 -3.20
N ALA A 284 -11.56 -15.54 -2.15
CA ALA A 284 -12.82 -15.14 -1.52
C ALA A 284 -13.45 -13.89 -2.18
N ALA A 285 -12.69 -13.13 -2.97
CA ALA A 285 -13.12 -11.89 -3.62
C ALA A 285 -13.73 -10.91 -2.60
N THR A 286 -13.02 -10.70 -1.47
CA THR A 286 -13.45 -9.81 -0.40
C THR A 286 -13.32 -8.33 -0.76
N GLY A 287 -12.50 -8.00 -1.77
CA GLY A 287 -12.16 -6.61 -2.07
C GLY A 287 -11.11 -6.04 -1.11
N GLY A 288 -10.29 -6.92 -0.51
CA GLY A 288 -9.23 -6.53 0.40
C GLY A 288 -8.07 -5.87 -0.33
N ASN A 289 -7.71 -4.64 0.07
CA ASN A 289 -6.65 -3.87 -0.56
C ASN A 289 -5.26 -4.33 -0.09
N LEU A 290 -4.25 -4.05 -0.90
CA LEU A 290 -2.86 -4.01 -0.46
C LEU A 290 -2.46 -2.55 -0.24
N VAL A 291 -2.02 -2.22 0.98
CA VAL A 291 -1.53 -0.87 1.34
C VAL A 291 -0.10 -0.99 1.85
N VAL A 292 0.83 -0.28 1.23
CA VAL A 292 2.24 -0.25 1.62
C VAL A 292 2.69 1.20 1.82
N ASN A 293 3.13 1.52 3.02
CA ASN A 293 3.76 2.78 3.37
C ASN A 293 5.22 2.52 3.77
N ALA A 294 6.16 3.18 3.11
CA ALA A 294 7.58 3.10 3.44
C ALA A 294 8.14 4.51 3.65
N GLY A 295 8.94 4.72 4.70
CA GLY A 295 9.56 6.01 4.97
C GLY A 295 10.60 6.47 3.93
N ARG A 296 11.02 5.58 3.03
CA ARG A 296 11.97 5.82 1.95
C ARG A 296 11.61 5.06 0.68
N ASN A 297 11.85 3.76 0.58
CA ASN A 297 11.67 3.04 -0.69
C ASN A 297 10.67 1.88 -0.59
N ILE A 298 10.02 1.59 -1.72
CA ILE A 298 9.29 0.34 -1.95
C ILE A 298 9.98 -0.39 -3.10
N GLU A 299 10.33 -1.65 -2.87
CA GLU A 299 11.27 -2.39 -3.70
C GLU A 299 10.73 -3.79 -4.02
N VAL A 300 10.51 -4.10 -5.30
CA VAL A 300 10.19 -5.45 -5.80
C VAL A 300 11.33 -5.88 -6.72
N ARG A 301 12.17 -6.77 -6.20
CA ARG A 301 13.55 -6.89 -6.61
C ARG A 301 13.85 -8.20 -7.34
N ASN A 302 14.96 -8.21 -8.06
CA ASN A 302 15.59 -9.37 -8.69
C ASN A 302 17.08 -9.47 -8.29
N LEU A 303 17.38 -9.33 -7.00
CA LEU A 303 18.74 -9.51 -6.51
C LEU A 303 18.98 -10.95 -6.05
N THR A 304 17.95 -11.59 -5.51
CA THR A 304 18.03 -12.96 -4.97
C THR A 304 17.11 -13.95 -5.68
N GLY A 305 16.12 -13.51 -6.46
CA GLY A 305 15.30 -14.39 -7.31
C GLY A 305 14.42 -13.61 -8.27
N SER A 306 13.68 -14.32 -9.12
CA SER A 306 13.07 -13.71 -10.31
C SER A 306 11.54 -13.61 -10.29
N ASP A 307 10.88 -13.98 -9.20
CA ASP A 307 9.41 -14.13 -9.19
C ASP A 307 8.71 -13.18 -8.21
N GLY A 308 9.45 -12.35 -7.49
CA GLY A 308 8.85 -11.50 -6.47
C GLY A 308 7.76 -10.57 -7.01
N SER A 309 6.60 -10.56 -6.36
CA SER A 309 5.47 -9.71 -6.73
C SER A 309 4.67 -9.20 -5.53
N ILE A 310 3.93 -8.11 -5.73
CA ILE A 310 2.99 -7.59 -4.74
C ILE A 310 1.66 -7.25 -5.42
N GLY A 311 0.53 -7.62 -4.83
CA GLY A 311 -0.75 -7.35 -5.46
C GLY A 311 -2.02 -7.64 -4.66
N ALA A 312 -3.12 -7.33 -5.35
CA ALA A 312 -4.48 -7.65 -4.95
C ALA A 312 -5.09 -8.63 -5.96
N GLU A 313 -5.29 -9.88 -5.53
CA GLU A 313 -5.77 -10.98 -6.38
C GLU A 313 -7.31 -10.98 -6.55
N GLY A 314 -8.00 -10.29 -5.64
CA GLY A 314 -9.45 -10.21 -5.59
C GLY A 314 -10.11 -9.70 -6.87
N THR A 315 -11.33 -10.15 -7.12
CA THR A 315 -12.18 -9.69 -8.24
C THR A 315 -13.26 -8.67 -7.82
N ALA A 316 -13.20 -8.19 -6.58
CA ALA A 316 -14.22 -7.32 -5.98
C ALA A 316 -13.79 -5.84 -5.83
N GLY A 317 -12.93 -5.35 -6.72
CA GLY A 317 -12.50 -3.95 -6.76
C GLY A 317 -11.42 -3.60 -5.74
N ALA A 318 -10.51 -4.54 -5.45
CA ALA A 318 -9.42 -4.30 -4.51
C ALA A 318 -8.30 -3.46 -5.14
N ASP A 319 -7.81 -2.45 -4.42
CA ASP A 319 -6.75 -1.57 -4.88
C ASP A 319 -5.38 -1.98 -4.34
N VAL A 320 -4.32 -1.59 -5.06
CA VAL A 320 -2.94 -1.56 -4.54
C VAL A 320 -2.53 -0.11 -4.35
N ILE A 321 -2.18 0.26 -3.11
CA ILE A 321 -1.81 1.62 -2.73
C ILE A 321 -0.39 1.62 -2.19
N LEU A 322 0.54 2.23 -2.92
CA LEU A 322 1.96 2.30 -2.59
C LEU A 322 2.36 3.75 -2.29
N THR A 323 2.88 4.00 -1.10
CA THR A 323 3.35 5.32 -0.69
C THR A 323 4.77 5.25 -0.16
N THR A 324 5.69 5.89 -0.88
CA THR A 324 7.08 6.08 -0.43
C THR A 324 7.22 7.36 0.38
N GLY A 325 8.34 7.53 1.08
CA GLY A 325 8.67 8.79 1.73
C GLY A 325 9.07 9.85 0.73
N VAL A 326 9.11 11.11 1.15
CA VAL A 326 9.64 12.21 0.32
C VAL A 326 11.09 11.91 -0.10
N GLY A 327 11.39 12.04 -1.40
CA GLY A 327 12.63 11.64 -2.06
C GLY A 327 12.76 10.14 -2.34
N GLY A 328 11.76 9.37 -1.92
CA GLY A 328 11.67 7.92 -2.05
C GLY A 328 11.50 7.43 -3.48
N ALA A 329 11.79 6.14 -3.69
CA ALA A 329 11.64 5.49 -4.98
C ALA A 329 10.77 4.23 -4.88
N LEU A 330 9.91 4.05 -5.88
CA LEU A 330 9.41 2.73 -6.27
C LEU A 330 10.43 2.10 -7.22
N ILE A 331 10.94 0.93 -6.87
CA ILE A 331 11.96 0.24 -7.67
C ILE A 331 11.48 -1.16 -8.02
N LEU A 332 11.28 -1.41 -9.31
CA LEU A 332 10.78 -2.67 -9.86
C LEU A 332 11.82 -3.26 -10.80
N ASP A 333 12.50 -4.34 -10.39
CA ASP A 333 13.37 -5.11 -11.29
C ASP A 333 13.15 -6.63 -11.29
N ALA A 334 12.17 -7.12 -10.52
CA ALA A 334 11.58 -8.45 -10.69
C ALA A 334 11.13 -8.64 -12.15
N PRO A 335 11.61 -9.69 -12.86
CA PRO A 335 11.35 -9.91 -14.29
C PRO A 335 9.96 -10.51 -14.56
N VAL A 336 8.96 -9.99 -13.86
CA VAL A 336 7.54 -10.30 -14.02
C VAL A 336 6.81 -9.04 -14.49
N PRO A 337 6.07 -9.06 -15.62
CA PRO A 337 5.36 -7.88 -16.14
C PRO A 337 4.31 -7.30 -15.18
N ALA A 338 3.91 -8.08 -14.18
CA ALA A 338 2.95 -7.73 -13.14
C ALA A 338 3.63 -7.78 -11.76
N ALA A 339 4.83 -7.20 -11.61
CA ALA A 339 5.53 -7.10 -10.33
C ALA A 339 4.69 -6.36 -9.28
N VAL A 340 3.89 -5.38 -9.74
CA VAL A 340 2.80 -4.78 -8.96
C VAL A 340 1.50 -5.01 -9.72
N PHE A 341 0.46 -5.51 -9.05
CA PHE A 341 -0.81 -5.74 -9.75
C PHE A 341 -2.07 -5.59 -8.90
N SER A 342 -3.13 -5.05 -9.51
CA SER A 342 -4.51 -5.25 -9.06
C SER A 342 -5.31 -6.02 -10.12
N SER A 343 -6.05 -7.03 -9.68
CA SER A 343 -6.88 -7.86 -10.56
C SER A 343 -8.22 -7.22 -10.92
N SER A 344 -8.72 -6.28 -10.11
CA SER A 344 -10.06 -5.69 -10.32
C SER A 344 -10.24 -4.24 -9.88
N GLY A 345 -9.29 -3.66 -9.16
CA GLY A 345 -9.28 -2.25 -8.77
C GLY A 345 -8.09 -1.51 -9.40
N ASP A 346 -7.72 -0.42 -8.76
CA ASP A 346 -6.69 0.49 -9.23
C ASP A 346 -5.31 0.14 -8.66
N VAL A 347 -4.26 0.64 -9.31
CA VAL A 347 -2.93 0.73 -8.70
C VAL A 347 -2.57 2.20 -8.54
N ILE A 348 -2.37 2.62 -7.30
CA ILE A 348 -2.08 4.00 -6.90
C ILE A 348 -0.67 4.05 -6.33
N VAL A 349 0.22 4.78 -7.00
CA VAL A 349 1.62 4.96 -6.58
C VAL A 349 1.88 6.43 -6.26
N ASN A 350 2.28 6.67 -5.02
CA ASN A 350 2.80 7.95 -4.54
C ASN A 350 4.30 7.81 -4.32
N ALA A 351 5.09 8.21 -5.32
CA ALA A 351 6.54 8.14 -5.25
C ALA A 351 7.21 9.28 -6.01
N ASP A 352 8.28 9.81 -5.43
CA ASP A 352 9.06 10.85 -6.08
C ASP A 352 9.91 10.30 -7.22
N ARG A 353 10.21 9.01 -7.21
CA ARG A 353 10.92 8.33 -8.29
C ARG A 353 10.27 6.97 -8.57
N ALA A 354 10.25 6.59 -9.84
CA ALA A 354 9.88 5.26 -10.27
C ALA A 354 11.00 4.73 -11.16
N LEU A 355 11.43 3.49 -10.95
CA LEU A 355 12.41 2.81 -11.78
C LEU A 355 11.84 1.46 -12.16
N ILE A 356 11.51 1.25 -13.44
CA ILE A 356 10.85 0.02 -13.90
C ILE A 356 11.73 -0.68 -14.93
N ALA A 357 12.34 -1.80 -14.54
CA ALA A 357 13.24 -2.55 -15.41
C ALA A 357 12.52 -3.16 -16.63
N GLY A 358 13.32 -3.51 -17.65
CA GLY A 358 12.88 -3.98 -18.96
C GLY A 358 11.79 -5.06 -19.00
N THR A 359 11.80 -5.96 -18.01
CA THR A 359 10.93 -7.14 -17.89
C THR A 359 9.94 -7.04 -16.72
N SER A 360 9.93 -5.91 -16.01
CA SER A 360 9.03 -5.65 -14.90
C SER A 360 7.80 -4.87 -15.37
N GLY A 361 6.89 -4.52 -14.46
CA GLY A 361 5.74 -3.68 -14.79
C GLY A 361 4.69 -3.56 -13.70
N ILE A 362 3.67 -2.76 -14.01
CA ILE A 362 2.51 -2.50 -13.16
C ILE A 362 1.25 -2.84 -13.95
N SER A 363 0.34 -3.62 -13.36
CA SER A 363 -0.87 -4.09 -14.02
C SER A 363 -2.14 -3.73 -13.25
N ALA A 364 -3.07 -3.04 -13.91
CA ALA A 364 -4.43 -2.78 -13.46
C ALA A 364 -5.40 -2.93 -14.64
N ASN A 365 -5.46 -4.11 -15.25
CA ASN A 365 -6.18 -4.33 -16.52
C ASN A 365 -7.69 -4.02 -16.47
N SER A 366 -8.28 -3.98 -15.28
CA SER A 366 -9.70 -3.64 -15.07
C SER A 366 -9.91 -2.30 -14.36
N GLY A 367 -8.82 -1.63 -13.94
CA GLY A 367 -8.84 -0.37 -13.21
C GLY A 367 -7.87 0.64 -13.82
N GLN A 368 -7.51 1.67 -13.06
CA GLN A 368 -6.61 2.73 -13.49
C GLN A 368 -5.24 2.58 -12.83
N ILE A 369 -4.19 3.09 -13.48
CA ILE A 369 -2.89 3.28 -12.85
C ILE A 369 -2.71 4.77 -12.59
N PHE A 370 -2.48 5.13 -11.33
CA PHE A 370 -2.10 6.48 -10.91
C PHE A 370 -0.62 6.50 -10.52
N LEU A 371 0.17 7.35 -11.18
CA LEU A 371 1.54 7.64 -10.78
C LEU A 371 1.65 9.12 -10.44
N ARG A 372 1.95 9.44 -9.19
CA ARG A 372 2.07 10.83 -8.72
C ARG A 372 3.21 10.98 -7.72
N PRO A 373 3.83 12.18 -7.64
CA PRO A 373 4.84 12.46 -6.64
C PRO A 373 4.32 12.30 -5.21
N ALA A 374 5.19 11.88 -4.30
CA ALA A 374 4.89 11.89 -2.87
C ALA A 374 5.11 13.30 -2.27
N MET A 375 6.07 14.04 -2.82
CA MET A 375 6.37 15.42 -2.48
C MET A 375 5.49 16.39 -3.28
N VAL A 376 4.75 17.23 -2.55
CA VAL A 376 3.95 18.32 -3.13
C VAL A 376 4.83 19.28 -3.93
N GLY A 377 4.34 19.68 -5.10
CA GLY A 377 4.98 20.61 -6.03
C GLY A 377 6.16 20.01 -6.79
N ARG A 378 6.39 18.70 -6.68
CA ARG A 378 7.49 18.06 -7.37
C ARG A 378 7.17 17.87 -8.85
N GLU A 379 8.13 18.22 -9.70
CA GLU A 379 8.01 18.12 -11.15
C GLU A 379 7.94 16.66 -11.64
N ILE A 380 7.36 16.48 -12.81
CA ILE A 380 7.28 15.21 -13.53
C ILE A 380 7.88 15.41 -14.92
N ASP A 381 8.77 14.51 -15.35
CA ASP A 381 9.35 14.53 -16.69
C ASP A 381 9.07 13.20 -17.40
N LEU A 382 8.35 13.26 -18.51
CA LEU A 382 7.90 12.13 -19.30
C LEU A 382 8.68 12.06 -20.62
N GLY A 383 9.10 10.85 -20.97
CA GLY A 383 9.95 10.61 -22.13
C GLY A 383 11.44 10.89 -21.83
N SER A 384 11.82 10.99 -20.56
CA SER A 384 13.21 11.18 -20.16
C SER A 384 14.07 9.99 -20.63
N ALA A 385 15.37 10.25 -20.84
CA ALA A 385 16.37 9.19 -21.11
C ALA A 385 17.19 8.82 -19.87
N THR A 386 16.86 9.42 -18.73
CA THR A 386 17.57 9.32 -17.45
C THR A 386 16.58 9.22 -16.30
N ASP A 387 17.07 8.76 -15.15
CA ASP A 387 16.35 8.73 -13.88
C ASP A 387 17.02 9.70 -12.88
N ALA A 388 17.00 11.00 -13.18
CA ALA A 388 17.55 12.00 -12.29
C ALA A 388 16.70 12.15 -11.02
N ALA A 389 17.31 12.72 -9.97
CA ALA A 389 16.70 12.75 -8.64
C ALA A 389 15.69 13.90 -8.44
N PHE A 390 15.49 14.75 -9.45
CA PHE A 390 14.78 16.03 -9.30
C PHE A 390 13.33 16.00 -9.80
N ALA A 391 12.97 15.09 -10.70
CA ALA A 391 11.60 14.92 -11.19
C ALA A 391 11.14 13.46 -11.15
N LEU A 392 9.82 13.23 -11.27
CA LEU A 392 9.25 11.89 -11.36
C LEU A 392 9.43 11.57 -12.83
N GLU A 393 10.49 10.83 -13.09
CA GLU A 393 10.98 10.60 -14.43
C GLU A 393 10.50 9.23 -14.90
N LEU A 394 9.86 9.19 -16.07
CA LEU A 394 9.51 7.96 -16.76
C LEU A 394 9.85 8.09 -18.24
N SER A 395 10.64 7.15 -18.74
CA SER A 395 10.85 6.99 -20.17
C SER A 395 9.61 6.39 -20.86
N ASP A 396 9.50 6.56 -22.18
CA ASP A 396 8.43 5.90 -22.95
C ASP A 396 8.43 4.38 -22.78
N ALA A 397 9.63 3.78 -22.70
CA ALA A 397 9.79 2.36 -22.48
C ALA A 397 9.30 1.89 -21.10
N GLU A 398 9.27 2.77 -20.09
CA GLU A 398 8.67 2.46 -18.78
C GLU A 398 7.17 2.65 -18.79
N LEU A 399 6.66 3.67 -19.49
CA LEU A 399 5.22 3.85 -19.72
C LEU A 399 4.62 2.65 -20.47
N ASP A 400 5.39 2.05 -21.38
CA ASP A 400 5.03 0.79 -22.06
C ASP A 400 4.89 -0.41 -21.11
N ARG A 401 5.36 -0.33 -19.87
CA ARG A 401 5.26 -1.40 -18.86
C ARG A 401 4.08 -1.20 -17.90
N LEU A 402 3.23 -0.23 -18.18
CA LEU A 402 2.01 0.06 -17.41
C LEU A 402 0.80 -0.48 -18.18
N PHE A 403 0.13 -1.49 -17.64
CA PHE A 403 -0.98 -2.18 -18.30
C PHE A 403 -2.31 -1.76 -17.67
N THR A 404 -3.05 -0.87 -18.34
CA THR A 404 -4.31 -0.32 -17.84
C THR A 404 -5.18 0.25 -18.98
N PRO A 405 -6.52 0.23 -18.87
CA PRO A 405 -7.37 1.07 -19.71
C PRO A 405 -7.02 2.56 -19.67
N THR A 406 -6.67 3.10 -18.50
CA THR A 406 -6.40 4.54 -18.31
C THR A 406 -5.21 4.77 -17.40
N LEU A 407 -4.19 5.45 -17.93
CA LEU A 407 -3.03 5.90 -17.18
C LEU A 407 -3.22 7.36 -16.75
N VAL A 408 -3.11 7.62 -15.45
CA VAL A 408 -3.17 8.97 -14.87
C VAL A 408 -1.81 9.32 -14.29
N ILE A 409 -1.20 10.39 -14.80
CA ILE A 409 0.08 10.93 -14.31
C ILE A 409 -0.15 12.26 -13.62
N GLY A 410 0.28 12.35 -12.37
CA GLY A 410 0.19 13.53 -11.52
C GLY A 410 -1.20 13.76 -10.90
N ASP A 411 -1.30 14.81 -10.10
CA ASP A 411 -2.54 15.33 -9.54
C ASP A 411 -2.44 16.85 -9.29
N ASP A 412 -3.42 17.43 -8.60
CA ASP A 412 -3.46 18.87 -8.28
C ASP A 412 -2.32 19.33 -7.34
N ASN A 413 -1.60 18.40 -6.71
CA ASN A 413 -0.45 18.70 -5.87
C ASN A 413 0.88 18.46 -6.60
N SER A 414 0.87 17.97 -7.85
CA SER A 414 2.08 17.86 -8.67
C SER A 414 2.61 19.23 -9.08
N GLY A 415 3.93 19.33 -9.25
CA GLY A 415 4.53 20.45 -10.00
C GLY A 415 4.33 20.29 -11.50
N GLN A 416 5.06 21.10 -12.29
CA GLN A 416 5.00 21.06 -13.75
C GLN A 416 5.21 19.65 -14.30
N ILE A 417 4.36 19.26 -15.27
CA ILE A 417 4.57 18.07 -16.09
C ILE A 417 5.27 18.50 -17.38
N THR A 418 6.42 17.92 -17.68
CA THR A 418 7.14 18.10 -18.94
C THR A 418 7.08 16.83 -19.77
N VAL A 419 6.75 16.94 -21.06
CA VAL A 419 6.94 15.87 -22.04
C VAL A 419 8.18 16.19 -22.86
N SER A 420 9.32 15.65 -22.46
CA SER A 420 10.65 15.97 -23.01
C SER A 420 11.02 15.17 -24.25
N SER A 421 10.46 13.96 -24.42
CA SER A 421 10.58 13.16 -25.64
C SER A 421 9.24 12.53 -26.02
N ALA A 422 9.19 11.94 -27.22
CA ALA A 422 7.95 11.39 -27.75
C ALA A 422 7.41 10.27 -26.85
N LEU A 423 6.09 10.26 -26.67
CA LEU A 423 5.36 9.26 -25.88
C LEU A 423 4.45 8.44 -26.79
N SER A 424 4.40 7.13 -26.53
CA SER A 424 3.50 6.16 -27.14
C SER A 424 3.17 4.99 -26.21
N PRO A 425 2.56 5.23 -25.02
CA PRO A 425 2.29 4.17 -24.05
C PRO A 425 1.51 3.00 -24.68
N ALA A 426 2.18 1.87 -24.88
CA ALA A 426 1.66 0.76 -25.68
C ALA A 426 0.51 0.00 -25.00
N ASN A 427 0.47 0.03 -23.67
CA ASN A 427 -0.46 -0.74 -22.84
C ASN A 427 -1.39 0.13 -21.99
N ALA A 428 -1.46 1.42 -22.31
CA ALA A 428 -2.42 2.38 -21.76
C ALA A 428 -3.19 3.07 -22.91
N ALA A 429 -4.47 2.73 -23.07
CA ALA A 429 -5.25 3.26 -24.18
C ALA A 429 -5.54 4.76 -23.99
N ASP A 430 -6.09 5.10 -22.82
CA ASP A 430 -6.35 6.48 -22.42
C ASP A 430 -5.21 7.00 -21.53
N MET A 431 -4.88 8.28 -21.68
CA MET A 431 -3.88 8.95 -20.86
C MET A 431 -4.43 10.27 -20.32
N VAL A 432 -4.23 10.51 -19.03
CA VAL A 432 -4.56 11.76 -18.34
C VAL A 432 -3.27 12.33 -17.74
N LEU A 433 -2.91 13.54 -18.14
CA LEU A 433 -1.86 14.32 -17.51
C LEU A 433 -2.51 15.38 -16.62
N ARG A 434 -2.24 15.35 -15.31
CA ARG A 434 -2.81 16.29 -14.34
C ARG A 434 -1.71 16.94 -13.52
N SER A 435 -1.63 18.25 -13.61
CA SER A 435 -0.61 19.07 -12.95
C SER A 435 -1.27 20.09 -12.02
N GLY A 436 -0.65 20.38 -10.88
CA GLY A 436 -1.00 21.54 -10.06
C GLY A 436 -0.39 22.86 -10.57
N ASP A 437 0.40 22.79 -11.63
CA ASP A 437 1.09 23.90 -12.31
C ASP A 437 0.84 23.74 -13.83
N ASN A 438 1.83 24.08 -14.66
CA ASN A 438 1.79 23.96 -16.10
C ASN A 438 1.92 22.51 -16.58
N ILE A 439 1.47 22.27 -17.82
CA ILE A 439 1.87 21.12 -18.63
C ILE A 439 2.68 21.65 -19.83
N PHE A 440 3.94 21.23 -19.95
CA PHE A 440 4.85 21.67 -21.01
C PHE A 440 5.15 20.53 -22.00
N ILE A 441 4.66 20.66 -23.23
CA ILE A 441 4.79 19.65 -24.28
C ILE A 441 5.90 20.05 -25.24
N GLN A 442 6.99 19.27 -25.28
CA GLN A 442 8.14 19.50 -26.18
C GLN A 442 8.25 18.46 -27.29
N ALA A 443 7.43 17.41 -27.24
CA ALA A 443 7.50 16.28 -28.15
C ALA A 443 6.12 15.70 -28.45
N ALA A 444 6.08 14.74 -29.38
CA ALA A 444 4.83 14.13 -29.82
C ALA A 444 4.21 13.24 -28.74
N ILE A 445 2.88 13.18 -28.69
CA ILE A 445 2.13 12.25 -27.85
C ILE A 445 1.23 11.41 -28.76
N THR A 446 1.34 10.08 -28.63
CA THR A 446 0.51 9.12 -29.34
C THR A 446 -0.26 8.28 -28.33
N THR A 447 -1.59 8.27 -28.43
CA THR A 447 -2.47 7.39 -27.63
C THR A 447 -3.45 6.66 -28.56
N THR A 448 -3.84 5.45 -28.19
CA THR A 448 -4.82 4.67 -28.97
C THR A 448 -6.26 4.99 -28.60
N GLY A 449 -6.48 5.47 -27.38
CA GLY A 449 -7.72 6.04 -26.87
C GLY A 449 -7.64 7.56 -26.77
N SER A 450 -8.17 8.12 -25.69
CA SER A 450 -8.26 9.56 -25.44
C SER A 450 -7.01 10.11 -24.75
N LEU A 451 -6.78 11.41 -24.90
CA LEU A 451 -5.75 12.15 -24.19
C LEU A 451 -6.41 13.34 -23.48
N GLU A 452 -6.20 13.43 -22.17
CA GLU A 452 -6.67 14.56 -21.37
C GLU A 452 -5.47 15.30 -20.75
N LEU A 453 -5.39 16.60 -20.97
CA LEU A 453 -4.41 17.49 -20.38
C LEU A 453 -5.14 18.41 -19.40
N ARG A 454 -4.83 18.32 -18.12
CA ARG A 454 -5.36 19.18 -17.05
C ARG A 454 -4.22 19.95 -16.40
N ALA A 455 -4.00 21.18 -16.83
CA ALA A 455 -3.06 22.07 -16.18
C ALA A 455 -3.77 22.83 -15.06
N GLY A 456 -3.10 22.97 -13.91
CA GLY A 456 -3.50 23.92 -12.89
C GLY A 456 -3.34 25.35 -13.37
N GLU A 457 -2.44 25.55 -14.34
CA GLU A 457 -2.09 26.83 -14.96
C GLU A 457 -2.20 26.69 -16.49
N ASN A 458 -1.09 26.67 -17.23
CA ASN A 458 -1.07 26.71 -18.68
C ASN A 458 -0.76 25.35 -19.32
N VAL A 459 -1.23 25.16 -20.55
CA VAL A 459 -0.71 24.13 -21.46
C VAL A 459 0.18 24.79 -22.49
N VAL A 460 1.49 24.60 -22.33
CA VAL A 460 2.51 25.26 -23.13
C VAL A 460 3.07 24.27 -24.15
N LEU A 461 2.99 24.63 -25.43
CA LEU A 461 3.56 23.83 -26.52
C LEU A 461 4.88 24.43 -27.00
N SER A 462 5.89 23.59 -27.21
CA SER A 462 7.12 23.96 -27.92
C SER A 462 7.40 22.96 -29.05
N ALA A 463 8.17 23.40 -30.04
CA ALA A 463 8.61 22.55 -31.15
C ALA A 463 7.51 22.00 -32.07
N ALA A 464 6.35 22.67 -32.19
CA ALA A 464 5.25 22.27 -33.07
C ALA A 464 4.87 20.78 -32.91
N PRO A 465 4.40 20.38 -31.70
CA PRO A 465 4.26 18.97 -31.35
C PRO A 465 3.15 18.32 -32.18
N THR A 466 3.26 17.00 -32.33
CA THR A 466 2.24 16.18 -32.97
C THR A 466 1.44 15.43 -31.91
N PHE A 467 0.13 15.60 -31.92
CA PHE A 467 -0.82 14.78 -31.15
C PHE A 467 -1.48 13.77 -32.09
N THR A 468 -1.28 12.49 -31.84
CA THR A 468 -1.98 11.40 -32.54
C THR A 468 -2.82 10.63 -31.53
N VAL A 469 -4.10 10.97 -31.46
CA VAL A 469 -5.04 10.49 -30.44
C VAL A 469 -6.15 9.70 -31.13
N GLY A 470 -6.33 8.44 -30.76
CA GLY A 470 -7.38 7.60 -31.37
C GLY A 470 -8.81 7.99 -30.96
N GLY A 471 -8.95 8.61 -29.78
CA GLY A 471 -10.19 9.11 -29.19
C GLY A 471 -10.25 10.64 -29.12
N ALA A 472 -10.77 11.17 -28.01
CA ALA A 472 -10.89 12.61 -27.81
C ALA A 472 -9.57 13.21 -27.26
N LEU A 473 -9.21 14.39 -27.73
CA LEU A 473 -8.23 15.26 -27.10
C LEU A 473 -8.99 16.31 -26.27
N SER A 474 -8.84 16.30 -24.95
CA SER A 474 -9.42 17.31 -24.06
C SER A 474 -8.32 18.08 -23.35
N ILE A 475 -8.42 19.40 -23.36
CA ILE A 475 -7.43 20.30 -22.76
C ILE A 475 -8.16 21.24 -21.82
N PHE A 476 -7.71 21.26 -20.57
CA PHE A 476 -8.18 22.16 -19.54
C PHE A 476 -6.99 22.98 -19.04
N VAL A 477 -7.13 24.30 -19.10
CA VAL A 477 -6.22 25.25 -18.47
C VAL A 477 -6.87 25.81 -17.20
N ASP A 478 -6.07 26.43 -16.35
CA ASP A 478 -6.51 27.06 -15.09
C ASP A 478 -7.50 26.23 -14.25
N THR A 479 -7.22 24.94 -14.10
CA THR A 479 -8.17 24.06 -13.39
C THR A 479 -8.21 24.29 -11.88
N LEU A 480 -7.29 25.09 -11.32
CA LEU A 480 -7.17 25.35 -9.89
C LEU A 480 -7.62 26.75 -9.47
N GLY A 481 -7.58 27.76 -10.35
CA GLY A 481 -7.98 29.15 -10.02
C GLY A 481 -7.27 29.71 -8.79
N ASN A 482 -6.02 29.27 -8.52
CA ASN A 482 -5.32 29.50 -7.26
C ASN A 482 -4.32 30.67 -7.33
N ASP A 483 -4.16 31.28 -8.50
CA ASP A 483 -3.16 32.31 -8.79
C ASP A 483 -3.68 33.75 -8.65
N GLY A 484 -4.95 33.91 -8.26
CA GLY A 484 -5.56 35.20 -7.99
C GLY A 484 -6.20 35.86 -9.21
N GLY A 485 -6.67 35.06 -10.17
CA GLY A 485 -7.47 35.54 -11.30
C GLY A 485 -6.65 35.72 -12.58
N ILE A 486 -5.46 35.12 -12.66
CA ILE A 486 -4.68 35.07 -13.90
C ILE A 486 -5.24 33.84 -14.65
N GLY A 487 -5.75 34.05 -15.87
CA GLY A 487 -6.26 32.91 -16.62
C GLY A 487 -5.14 32.08 -17.25
N GLY A 488 -5.52 30.87 -17.65
CA GLY A 488 -4.69 29.93 -18.34
C GLY A 488 -4.49 30.25 -19.82
N VAL A 489 -3.41 29.71 -20.36
CA VAL A 489 -3.02 29.89 -21.75
C VAL A 489 -2.85 28.54 -22.43
N VAL A 490 -3.43 28.42 -23.63
CA VAL A 490 -3.10 27.34 -24.58
C VAL A 490 -3.09 27.89 -26.01
N ASP A 491 -2.01 27.58 -26.74
CA ASP A 491 -1.88 27.92 -28.15
C ASP A 491 -1.65 26.67 -28.99
N LEU A 492 -2.69 26.23 -29.70
CA LEU A 492 -2.65 25.05 -30.58
C LEU A 492 -2.26 25.40 -32.03
N SER A 493 -1.99 26.66 -32.36
CA SER A 493 -1.77 27.12 -33.75
C SER A 493 -0.58 26.45 -34.45
N THR A 494 0.38 25.95 -33.67
CA THR A 494 1.58 25.26 -34.17
C THR A 494 1.49 23.74 -34.07
N ALA A 495 0.47 23.19 -33.44
CA ALA A 495 0.31 21.76 -33.23
C ALA A 495 -0.20 21.05 -34.50
N THR A 496 0.30 19.84 -34.76
CA THR A 496 -0.34 18.92 -35.70
C THR A 496 -1.19 17.94 -34.92
N ILE A 497 -2.52 17.99 -35.08
CA ILE A 497 -3.44 17.18 -34.27
C ILE A 497 -4.22 16.22 -35.17
N THR A 498 -4.28 14.96 -34.77
CA THR A 498 -5.25 13.97 -35.26
C THR A 498 -5.97 13.40 -34.05
N ALA A 499 -7.27 13.70 -33.92
CA ALA A 499 -8.13 13.22 -32.85
C ALA A 499 -9.56 13.04 -33.39
N ALA A 500 -10.38 12.21 -32.72
CA ALA A 500 -11.79 12.05 -33.08
C ALA A 500 -12.63 13.30 -32.76
N SER A 501 -12.20 14.05 -31.74
CA SER A 501 -12.77 15.33 -31.34
C SER A 501 -11.75 16.09 -30.49
N ILE A 502 -11.81 17.41 -30.52
CA ILE A 502 -10.90 18.29 -29.77
C ILE A 502 -11.75 19.24 -28.92
N LEU A 503 -11.51 19.24 -27.62
CA LEU A 503 -12.14 20.12 -26.64
C LEU A 503 -11.07 20.93 -25.91
N VAL A 504 -11.29 22.23 -25.79
CA VAL A 504 -10.49 23.14 -24.96
C VAL A 504 -11.40 23.88 -24.01
N ASN A 505 -11.01 23.98 -22.74
CA ASN A 505 -11.76 24.61 -21.66
C ASN A 505 -10.85 25.58 -20.88
N GLY A 506 -11.29 26.84 -20.77
CA GLY A 506 -10.59 27.92 -20.06
C GLY A 506 -10.69 27.87 -18.53
N ALA A 507 -11.85 27.46 -18.01
CA ALA A 507 -12.24 27.53 -16.60
C ALA A 507 -12.83 28.89 -16.17
N GLY A 508 -12.39 29.47 -15.05
CA GLY A 508 -13.15 30.54 -14.37
C GLY A 508 -12.59 31.96 -14.51
N ASP A 509 -11.35 32.08 -14.96
CA ASP A 509 -10.59 33.32 -15.01
C ASP A 509 -10.37 33.78 -16.47
N ASN A 510 -9.59 34.84 -16.70
CA ASN A 510 -9.48 35.45 -18.03
C ASN A 510 -8.48 34.70 -18.91
N ASP A 511 -8.94 33.75 -19.71
CA ASP A 511 -8.08 32.81 -20.42
C ASP A 511 -7.64 33.32 -21.79
N THR A 512 -6.55 32.76 -22.31
CA THR A 512 -6.10 32.97 -23.69
C THR A 512 -6.03 31.65 -24.42
N LEU A 513 -6.97 31.42 -25.34
CA LEU A 513 -7.16 30.15 -26.02
C LEU A 513 -7.00 30.34 -27.53
N THR A 514 -6.13 29.55 -28.18
CA THR A 514 -5.94 29.62 -29.65
C THR A 514 -6.11 28.26 -30.32
N GLY A 515 -6.99 28.23 -31.32
CA GLY A 515 -7.32 27.05 -32.14
C GLY A 515 -6.19 26.55 -33.03
N ALA A 516 -6.27 25.27 -33.41
CA ALA A 516 -5.38 24.68 -34.42
C ALA A 516 -6.01 24.79 -35.80
N ASN A 517 -5.16 25.03 -36.81
CA ASN A 517 -5.59 25.25 -38.19
C ASN A 517 -6.26 24.03 -38.83
N ASN A 518 -7.34 24.24 -39.61
CA ASN A 518 -8.00 23.24 -40.45
C ASN A 518 -8.61 22.05 -39.68
N LEU A 519 -9.09 22.26 -38.46
CA LEU A 519 -9.65 21.21 -37.62
C LEU A 519 -11.01 21.63 -37.06
N ASP A 520 -11.92 20.65 -36.92
CA ASP A 520 -13.15 20.83 -36.17
C ASP A 520 -12.84 20.70 -34.68
N GLN A 521 -13.04 21.78 -33.93
CA GLN A 521 -12.67 21.90 -32.52
C GLN A 521 -13.76 22.60 -31.74
N VAL A 522 -13.82 22.35 -30.43
CA VAL A 522 -14.75 23.02 -29.53
C VAL A 522 -13.98 23.71 -28.44
N PHE A 523 -14.21 25.01 -28.28
CA PHE A 523 -13.59 25.86 -27.26
C PHE A 523 -14.67 26.46 -26.36
N HIS A 524 -14.43 26.40 -25.06
CA HIS A 524 -15.25 27.07 -24.05
C HIS A 524 -14.35 27.96 -23.19
N GLY A 525 -14.59 29.27 -23.22
CA GLY A 525 -14.03 30.19 -22.22
C GLY A 525 -14.57 29.88 -20.81
N ASN A 526 -15.87 29.58 -20.75
CA ASN A 526 -16.68 29.34 -19.55
C ASN A 526 -16.91 30.61 -18.72
N GLY A 527 -16.08 30.92 -17.73
CA GLY A 527 -16.23 32.13 -16.93
C GLY A 527 -14.97 32.96 -17.08
N GLY A 528 -15.07 34.29 -17.12
CA GLY A 528 -13.88 35.12 -17.24
C GLY A 528 -14.13 36.32 -18.13
N ASN A 529 -13.08 36.86 -18.74
CA ASN A 529 -13.18 37.69 -19.94
C ASN A 529 -12.12 37.14 -20.88
N ASP A 530 -12.53 36.23 -21.74
CA ASP A 530 -11.63 35.34 -22.43
C ASP A 530 -11.16 35.93 -23.76
N THR A 531 -9.92 35.64 -24.13
CA THR A 531 -9.40 35.92 -25.46
C THR A 531 -9.30 34.63 -26.25
N ILE A 532 -10.22 34.43 -27.19
CA ILE A 532 -10.32 33.21 -27.98
C ILE A 532 -9.96 33.53 -29.44
N THR A 533 -8.96 32.85 -29.98
CA THR A 533 -8.57 32.95 -31.39
C THR A 533 -9.03 31.70 -32.13
N SER A 534 -10.01 31.87 -33.02
CA SER A 534 -10.48 30.82 -33.91
C SER A 534 -9.47 30.55 -35.01
N SER A 535 -9.37 29.29 -35.43
CA SER A 535 -8.60 28.89 -36.59
C SER A 535 -9.33 29.09 -37.93
N GLY A 536 -10.61 29.45 -37.90
CA GLY A 536 -11.49 29.51 -39.07
C GLY A 536 -12.39 28.29 -39.20
N GLU A 537 -12.24 27.29 -38.33
CA GLU A 537 -13.04 26.06 -38.30
C GLU A 537 -13.40 25.68 -36.86
N GLY A 538 -14.63 25.20 -36.65
CA GLY A 538 -15.08 24.67 -35.36
C GLY A 538 -16.05 25.60 -34.62
N GLN A 539 -16.14 25.41 -33.31
CA GLN A 539 -17.09 26.07 -32.42
C GLN A 539 -16.35 26.73 -31.27
N TYR A 540 -16.54 28.02 -31.08
CA TYR A 540 -15.86 28.83 -30.07
C TYR A 540 -16.89 29.62 -29.27
N PHE A 541 -16.99 29.28 -27.99
CA PHE A 541 -17.94 29.86 -27.05
C PHE A 541 -17.18 30.72 -26.04
N GLY A 542 -17.49 32.01 -25.98
CA GLY A 542 -17.06 32.89 -24.89
C GLY A 542 -17.69 32.48 -23.55
N ASP A 543 -18.93 32.00 -23.63
CA ASP A 543 -19.76 31.62 -22.48
C ASP A 543 -20.07 32.81 -21.57
N ALA A 544 -19.45 32.96 -20.40
CA ALA A 544 -19.77 34.03 -19.46
C ALA A 544 -18.61 34.99 -19.26
N GLY A 545 -18.78 36.23 -19.69
CA GLY A 545 -17.67 37.17 -19.65
C GLY A 545 -17.88 38.39 -20.52
N ASN A 546 -16.88 39.23 -20.65
CA ASN A 546 -16.81 40.18 -21.76
C ASN A 546 -15.71 39.69 -22.69
N ASP A 547 -16.06 38.80 -23.61
CA ASP A 547 -15.08 37.99 -24.31
C ASP A 547 -14.61 38.67 -25.58
N LEU A 548 -13.36 38.42 -25.96
CA LEU A 548 -12.78 38.83 -27.23
C LEU A 548 -12.58 37.59 -28.09
N ILE A 549 -13.37 37.46 -29.15
CA ILE A 549 -13.25 36.36 -30.11
C ILE A 549 -12.69 36.90 -31.44
N LEU A 550 -11.52 36.41 -31.82
CA LEU A 550 -10.88 36.70 -33.10
C LEU A 550 -11.31 35.63 -34.11
N ALA A 551 -12.04 36.03 -35.15
CA ALA A 551 -12.48 35.15 -36.22
C ALA A 551 -11.30 34.77 -37.12
N GLY A 552 -11.15 33.48 -37.40
CA GLY A 552 -10.06 32.95 -38.21
C GLY A 552 -10.42 32.93 -39.70
N PRO A 553 -9.43 32.94 -40.61
CA PRO A 553 -9.71 32.72 -42.03
C PRO A 553 -10.12 31.26 -42.28
N SER A 554 -11.40 31.04 -42.59
CA SER A 554 -11.94 29.72 -42.90
C SER A 554 -11.64 29.26 -44.32
N ASP A 555 -11.30 27.99 -44.49
CA ASP A 555 -11.29 27.30 -45.80
C ASP A 555 -12.67 26.69 -46.15
N GLY A 556 -13.68 26.86 -45.29
CA GLY A 556 -15.06 26.40 -45.48
C GLY A 556 -15.22 24.88 -45.45
N ILE A 557 -14.28 24.17 -44.82
CA ILE A 557 -14.28 22.70 -44.70
C ILE A 557 -15.33 22.27 -43.68
N THR A 558 -15.28 22.87 -42.49
CA THR A 558 -16.28 22.74 -41.44
C THR A 558 -16.79 24.13 -41.07
N PRO A 559 -18.04 24.24 -40.58
CA PRO A 559 -18.56 25.54 -40.18
C PRO A 559 -17.72 26.20 -39.09
N GLU A 560 -17.59 27.53 -39.16
CA GLU A 560 -17.08 28.34 -38.05
C GLU A 560 -18.28 28.91 -37.29
N ILE A 561 -18.41 28.53 -36.02
CA ILE A 561 -19.47 29.01 -35.14
C ILE A 561 -18.80 29.76 -34.00
N LEU A 562 -19.09 31.05 -33.90
CA LEU A 562 -18.63 31.90 -32.82
C LEU A 562 -19.85 32.37 -32.02
N ASP A 563 -19.80 32.22 -30.72
CA ASP A 563 -20.87 32.63 -29.81
C ASP A 563 -20.24 33.35 -28.61
N GLY A 564 -20.46 34.66 -28.50
CA GLY A 564 -19.96 35.44 -27.37
C GLY A 564 -20.63 35.08 -26.04
N GLY A 565 -21.87 34.56 -26.07
CA GLY A 565 -22.56 34.13 -24.87
C GLY A 565 -23.19 35.27 -24.05
N ILE A 566 -22.89 35.34 -22.76
CA ILE A 566 -23.42 36.32 -21.82
C ILE A 566 -22.38 37.38 -21.45
N GLY A 567 -22.64 38.62 -21.86
CA GLY A 567 -21.97 39.80 -21.34
C GLY A 567 -21.86 40.88 -22.39
N ILE A 568 -20.67 41.47 -22.56
CA ILE A 568 -20.38 42.42 -23.65
C ILE A 568 -19.21 41.86 -24.44
N ASP A 569 -19.51 41.23 -25.55
CA ASP A 569 -18.59 40.39 -26.29
C ASP A 569 -18.15 41.09 -27.58
N THR A 570 -16.84 41.06 -27.81
CA THR A 570 -16.18 41.72 -28.93
C THR A 570 -15.77 40.69 -29.96
N LEU A 571 -16.28 40.84 -31.18
CA LEU A 571 -15.84 40.08 -32.35
C LEU A 571 -14.81 40.88 -33.16
N ASP A 572 -13.63 40.29 -33.40
CA ASP A 572 -12.60 40.83 -34.29
C ASP A 572 -12.46 39.99 -35.56
N THR A 573 -12.84 40.57 -36.72
CA THR A 573 -12.72 39.93 -38.04
C THR A 573 -11.56 40.47 -38.86
N SER A 574 -10.63 41.22 -38.26
CA SER A 574 -9.56 41.94 -38.96
C SER A 574 -8.52 41.04 -39.65
N LEU A 575 -8.50 39.74 -39.31
CA LEU A 575 -7.71 38.72 -40.02
C LEU A 575 -8.19 38.51 -41.47
N PHE A 576 -9.46 38.79 -41.77
CA PHE A 576 -10.00 38.69 -43.12
C PHE A 576 -9.71 39.96 -43.94
N ASN A 577 -9.05 39.79 -45.09
CA ASN A 577 -8.74 40.89 -46.00
C ASN A 577 -9.79 41.01 -47.11
N GLY A 578 -10.94 41.63 -46.79
CA GLY A 578 -12.00 41.87 -47.76
C GLY A 578 -13.24 42.53 -47.16
N ASN A 579 -14.31 42.56 -47.95
CA ASN A 579 -15.61 42.99 -47.44
C ASN A 579 -16.21 41.86 -46.59
N TYR A 580 -16.56 42.18 -45.35
CA TYR A 580 -17.20 41.25 -44.42
C TYR A 580 -18.54 41.85 -43.97
N VAL A 581 -19.60 41.04 -43.96
CA VAL A 581 -20.97 41.44 -43.58
C VAL A 581 -21.51 40.45 -42.58
N ILE A 582 -21.98 40.96 -41.43
CA ILE A 582 -22.59 40.17 -40.36
C ILE A 582 -23.95 40.75 -40.03
N ASN A 583 -24.95 39.90 -39.87
CA ASN A 583 -26.24 40.27 -39.31
C ASN A 583 -26.27 39.96 -37.81
N LEU A 584 -26.03 40.97 -36.97
CA LEU A 584 -25.98 40.82 -35.50
C LEU A 584 -27.30 40.31 -34.87
N VAL A 585 -28.42 40.31 -35.58
CA VAL A 585 -29.69 39.75 -35.07
C VAL A 585 -29.78 38.24 -35.29
N THR A 586 -29.24 37.73 -36.40
CA THR A 586 -29.37 36.31 -36.77
C THR A 586 -28.05 35.55 -36.74
N GLY A 587 -26.94 36.26 -36.58
CA GLY A 587 -25.56 35.78 -36.69
C GLY A 587 -25.10 35.33 -38.07
N ALA A 588 -25.91 35.52 -39.10
CA ALA A 588 -25.55 35.11 -40.46
C ALA A 588 -24.47 36.05 -41.03
N THR A 589 -23.42 35.49 -41.62
CA THR A 589 -22.40 36.27 -42.34
C THR A 589 -22.65 36.22 -43.86
N ASN A 590 -21.81 36.87 -44.66
CA ASN A 590 -21.82 36.71 -46.12
C ASN A 590 -21.17 35.40 -46.61
N PHE A 591 -20.83 34.49 -45.69
CA PHE A 591 -20.33 33.15 -45.95
C PHE A 591 -21.29 32.14 -45.32
N ASP A 592 -21.85 31.23 -46.14
CA ASP A 592 -22.92 30.32 -45.71
C ASP A 592 -22.48 29.26 -44.68
N TYR A 593 -21.17 29.16 -44.42
CA TYR A 593 -20.57 28.22 -43.46
C TYR A 593 -20.15 28.91 -42.14
N GLU A 594 -20.45 30.18 -41.94
CA GLU A 594 -20.14 30.90 -40.71
C GLU A 594 -21.42 31.34 -39.97
N SER A 595 -21.37 31.36 -38.63
CA SER A 595 -22.45 31.84 -37.78
C SER A 595 -21.89 32.50 -36.53
N PHE A 596 -22.06 33.82 -36.40
CA PHE A 596 -21.51 34.63 -35.31
C PHE A 596 -22.63 35.30 -34.51
N VAL A 597 -22.93 34.79 -33.32
CA VAL A 597 -24.05 35.24 -32.48
C VAL A 597 -23.57 35.83 -31.16
N ASN A 598 -24.43 36.65 -30.53
CA ASN A 598 -24.17 37.25 -29.21
C ASN A 598 -22.87 38.09 -29.17
N PHE A 599 -22.79 39.12 -30.01
CA PHE A 599 -21.70 40.12 -30.02
C PHE A 599 -22.29 41.54 -30.16
N GLU A 600 -21.60 42.55 -29.59
CA GLU A 600 -22.09 43.94 -29.48
C GLU A 600 -21.42 45.00 -30.38
#